data_AF-A0A925XGV0-F1
#
_entry.id   AF-A0A925XGV0-F1
#
_cell.length_a   1.000
_cell.length_b   1.000
_cell.length_c   1.000
_cell.angle_alpha   90.00
_cell.angle_beta   90.00
_cell.angle_gamma   90.00
#
_symmetry.space_group_name_H-M   'P 1'
#
loop_
_entity.id
_entity.type
_entity.pdbx_description
1 polymer ?
#
loop_
_entity_poly.entity_id
_entity_poly.type
_entity_poly.pdbx_seq_one_letter_code
_entity_poly.pdbx_strand_id
1 'polypeptide(L)'
;YIACGVSRARNPYETTSVPPGVYAVRPDGKVLGRIPVYEDVITNCTWGGADLKTLYITAGKTLYQTRVEVPGWVVHRKAAGS
;
A
#
# COMPACT_ATOMS: atom_id res chain seq x y z
N TYR A 1 -1.40 0.10 7.06
CA TYR A 1 -1.12 -0.41 5.70
C TYR A 1 0.33 -0.10 5.42
N ILE A 2 1.09 -1.09 4.96
CA ILE A 2 2.53 -0.97 4.75
C ILE A 2 2.83 -1.45 3.34
N ALA A 3 3.39 -0.59 2.50
CA ALA A 3 3.97 -0.97 1.22
C ALA A 3 5.33 -1.60 1.48
N CYS A 4 5.50 -2.89 1.20
CA CYS A 4 6.77 -3.59 1.42
C CYS A 4 6.90 -4.86 0.59
N GLY A 5 8.06 -5.49 0.72
CA GLY A 5 8.44 -6.70 0.01
C GLY A 5 9.11 -6.44 -1.33
N VAL A 6 9.80 -7.45 -1.83
CA VAL A 6 10.51 -7.44 -3.12
C VAL A 6 10.37 -8.82 -3.77
N SER A 7 10.16 -8.85 -5.08
CA SER A 7 10.15 -10.08 -5.89
C SER A 7 11.55 -10.57 -6.24
N ARG A 8 12.55 -9.67 -6.23
CA ARG A 8 13.95 -9.98 -6.50
C ARG A 8 14.87 -9.24 -5.53
N ALA A 9 15.80 -9.97 -4.92
CA ALA A 9 16.87 -9.36 -4.11
C ALA A 9 17.82 -8.56 -4.99
N ARG A 10 18.13 -7.32 -4.61
CA ARG A 10 19.02 -6.41 -5.36
C ARG A 10 20.47 -6.48 -4.88
N ASN A 11 20.69 -6.97 -3.67
CA ASN A 11 22.00 -7.13 -3.05
C ASN A 11 21.97 -8.26 -1.99
N PRO A 12 23.12 -8.69 -1.46
CA PRO A 12 23.20 -9.79 -0.48
C PRO A 12 22.50 -9.52 0.87
N TYR A 13 22.08 -8.29 1.15
CA TYR A 13 21.41 -7.90 2.40
C TYR A 13 19.89 -7.80 2.25
N GLU A 14 19.35 -8.17 1.08
CA GLU A 14 17.92 -8.25 0.82
C GLU A 14 17.45 -9.69 0.71
N THR A 15 16.25 -9.97 1.20
CA THR A 15 15.60 -11.29 1.03
C THR A 15 14.26 -11.13 0.33
N THR A 16 13.85 -12.14 -0.41
CA THR A 16 12.52 -12.23 -1.06
C THR A 16 11.49 -12.95 -0.19
N SER A 17 11.78 -13.11 1.10
CA SER A 17 10.90 -13.80 2.06
C SER A 17 9.56 -13.09 2.25
N VAL A 18 9.51 -11.80 1.97
CA VAL A 18 8.30 -10.97 1.99
C VAL A 18 7.95 -10.60 0.54
N PRO A 19 6.90 -11.18 -0.05
CA PRO A 19 6.45 -10.83 -1.39
C PRO A 19 6.01 -9.37 -1.51
N PRO A 20 6.18 -8.70 -2.65
CA PRO A 20 5.81 -7.29 -2.81
C PRO A 20 4.30 -7.09 -2.70
N GLY A 21 3.89 -6.01 -2.04
CA GLY A 21 2.50 -5.64 -1.93
C GLY A 21 2.22 -4.70 -0.77
N VAL A 22 0.93 -4.45 -0.54
CA VAL A 22 0.48 -3.69 0.62
C VAL A 22 -0.06 -4.64 1.68
N TYR A 23 0.54 -4.60 2.86
CA TYR A 23 0.15 -5.41 4.00
C TYR A 23 -0.74 -4.61 4.94
N ALA A 24 -1.91 -5.17 5.25
CA ALA A 24 -2.80 -4.64 6.27
C ALA A 24 -2.35 -5.20 7.62
N VAL A 25 -1.95 -4.33 8.53
CA VAL A 25 -1.39 -4.70 9.84
C VAL A 25 -2.16 -3.96 10.92
N ARG A 26 -2.54 -4.69 11.98
CA ARG A 26 -3.17 -4.13 13.17
C ARG A 26 -2.14 -3.37 14.02
N PRO A 27 -2.58 -2.44 14.90
CA PRO A 27 -1.68 -1.75 15.82
C PRO A 27 -0.89 -2.69 16.75
N ASP A 28 -1.40 -3.89 17.02
CA ASP A 28 -0.72 -4.94 17.80
C ASP A 28 0.33 -5.73 17.00
N GLY A 29 0.58 -5.35 15.73
CA GLY A 29 1.55 -6.00 14.85
C GLY A 29 1.00 -7.20 14.07
N LYS A 30 -0.25 -7.62 14.29
CA LYS A 30 -0.84 -8.75 13.56
C LYS A 30 -1.08 -8.39 12.10
N VAL A 31 -0.50 -9.17 11.19
CA VAL A 31 -0.79 -9.10 9.75
C VAL A 31 -2.17 -9.70 9.47
N LEU A 32 -3.05 -8.92 8.86
CA LEU A 32 -4.40 -9.33 8.48
C LEU A 32 -4.46 -9.92 7.07
N GLY A 33 -3.60 -9.44 6.18
CA GLY A 33 -3.57 -9.88 4.79
C GLY A 33 -2.68 -9.00 3.92
N ARG A 34 -2.61 -9.38 2.64
CA ARG A 34 -1.78 -8.75 1.61
C ARG A 34 -2.62 -8.43 0.38
N ILE A 35 -2.49 -7.21 -0.12
CA ILE A 35 -2.92 -6.82 -1.47
C ILE A 35 -1.69 -7.00 -2.38
N PRO A 36 -1.70 -7.99 -3.30
CA PRO A 36 -0.56 -8.24 -4.17
C PRO A 36 -0.37 -7.08 -5.16
N VAL A 37 0.88 -6.70 -5.36
CA VAL A 37 1.31 -5.80 -6.44
C VAL A 37 2.36 -6.56 -7.23
N TYR A 38 2.13 -6.73 -8.53
CA TYR A 38 2.96 -7.60 -9.37
C TYR A 38 4.23 -6.90 -9.88
N GLU A 39 4.31 -5.57 -9.75
CA GLU A 39 5.48 -4.79 -10.13
C GLU A 39 6.36 -4.47 -8.92
N ASP A 40 7.66 -4.61 -9.11
CA ASP A 40 8.68 -4.02 -8.25
C ASP A 40 9.16 -2.68 -8.85
N VAL A 41 9.55 -1.69 -8.05
CA VAL A 41 9.66 -1.65 -6.58
C VAL A 41 8.45 -0.93 -6.02
N ILE A 42 7.65 -1.58 -5.16
CA ILE A 42 6.58 -0.89 -4.43
C ILE A 42 7.21 0.11 -3.44
N THR A 43 6.76 1.36 -3.45
CA THR A 43 7.40 2.43 -2.68
C THR A 43 6.50 3.05 -1.63
N ASN A 44 5.23 3.29 -1.95
CA ASN A 44 4.30 3.97 -1.05
C ASN A 44 2.84 3.60 -1.36
N CYS A 45 1.95 3.91 -0.43
CA CYS A 45 0.51 3.86 -0.63
C CYS A 45 -0.20 4.95 0.18
N THR A 46 -1.34 5.42 -0.30
CA THR A 46 -2.20 6.36 0.43
C THR A 46 -3.68 6.14 0.13
N TRP A 47 -4.55 6.51 1.07
CA TRP A 47 -5.98 6.51 0.83
C TRP A 47 -6.42 7.81 0.17
N GLY A 48 -7.39 7.70 -0.74
CA GLY A 48 -8.01 8.81 -1.44
C GLY A 48 -9.36 8.42 -2.01
N GLY A 49 -9.77 9.13 -3.06
CA GLY A 49 -11.14 9.06 -3.57
C GLY A 49 -12.14 9.80 -2.68
N ALA A 50 -13.35 10.03 -3.19
CA ALA A 50 -14.36 10.85 -2.50
C ALA A 50 -14.69 10.33 -1.09
N ASP A 51 -14.67 9.01 -0.89
CA ASP A 51 -15.07 8.31 0.33
C ASP A 51 -13.89 7.74 1.14
N LEU A 52 -12.64 8.07 0.77
CA LEU A 52 -11.41 7.51 1.37
C LEU A 52 -11.28 5.98 1.27
N LYS A 53 -12.04 5.35 0.38
CA LYS A 53 -11.99 3.89 0.15
C LYS A 53 -11.20 3.49 -1.08
N THR A 54 -10.48 4.42 -1.72
CA THR A 54 -9.52 4.09 -2.77
C THR A 54 -8.12 4.09 -2.19
N LEU A 55 -7.42 2.96 -2.28
CA LEU A 55 -6.01 2.85 -1.94
C LEU A 55 -5.18 3.03 -3.22
N TYR A 56 -4.43 4.12 -3.29
CA TYR A 56 -3.45 4.39 -4.35
C TYR A 56 -2.09 3.82 -3.95
N ILE A 57 -1.39 3.21 -4.90
CA ILE A 57 -0.13 2.50 -4.66
C ILE A 57 0.87 2.86 -5.76
N THR A 58 2.04 3.36 -5.38
CA THR A 58 3.13 3.60 -6.33
C THR A 58 4.07 2.40 -6.36
N ALA A 59 4.30 1.85 -7.54
CA ALA A 59 5.28 0.79 -7.75
C ALA A 59 6.00 0.97 -9.08
N GLY A 60 7.33 1.03 -9.06
CA GLY A 60 8.14 1.23 -10.26
C GLY A 60 7.72 2.48 -11.05
N LYS A 61 7.20 2.27 -12.26
CA LYS A 61 6.71 3.34 -13.15
C LYS A 61 5.19 3.48 -13.17
N THR A 62 4.49 2.73 -12.32
CA THR A 62 3.05 2.56 -12.39
C THR A 62 2.37 3.03 -11.10
N LEU A 63 1.21 3.67 -11.27
CA LEU A 63 0.27 3.97 -10.20
C LEU A 63 -0.88 2.96 -10.26
N TYR A 64 -0.96 2.10 -9.25
CA TYR A 64 -2.07 1.17 -9.07
C TYR A 64 -3.13 1.78 -8.16
N GLN A 65 -4.36 1.32 -8.30
CA GLN A 65 -5.42 1.61 -7.33
C GLN A 65 -6.29 0.39 -7.10
N THR A 66 -6.80 0.26 -5.88
CA THR A 66 -7.84 -0.72 -5.54
C THR A 66 -8.82 -0.13 -4.52
N ARG A 67 -9.97 -0.76 -4.37
CA ARG A 67 -10.99 -0.39 -3.40
C ARG A 67 -10.80 -1.18 -2.10
N VAL A 68 -11.04 -0.52 -0.98
CA VAL A 68 -11.02 -1.12 0.37
C VAL A 68 -12.36 -0.91 1.06
N GLU A 69 -12.76 -1.83 1.93
CA GLU A 69 -14.06 -1.77 2.61
C GLU A 69 -14.11 -0.68 3.69
N VAL A 70 -13.00 -0.52 4.42
CA VAL A 70 -12.85 0.43 5.51
C VAL A 70 -12.19 1.71 4.97
N PRO A 71 -12.80 2.89 5.17
CA PRO A 71 -12.19 4.14 4.74
C PRO A 71 -10.90 4.40 5.51
N GLY A 72 -9.90 4.95 4.80
CA GLY A 72 -8.69 5.44 5.44
C GLY A 72 -8.88 6.79 6.12
N TRP A 73 -7.76 7.39 6.53
CA TRP A 73 -7.74 8.70 7.17
C TRP A 73 -6.66 9.58 6.53
N VAL A 74 -6.93 10.87 6.39
CA VAL A 74 -6.02 11.86 5.81
C VAL A 74 -6.07 13.13 6.65
N VAL A 75 -4.92 13.59 7.12
CA VAL A 75 -4.79 14.72 8.07
C VAL A 75 -5.22 16.06 7.45
N HIS A 76 -4.90 16.29 6.17
CA HIS A 76 -4.99 17.61 5.53
C HIS A 76 -6.04 17.70 4.42
N ARG A 77 -7.10 16.90 4.49
CA ARG A 77 -8.15 16.94 3.48
C ARG A 77 -9.10 18.10 3.72
N LYS A 78 -9.17 19.04 2.78
CA LYS A 78 -10.37 19.88 2.64
C LYS A 78 -11.52 19.00 2.15
N ALA A 79 -12.67 19.06 2.81
CA ALA A 79 -13.88 18.44 2.31
C ALA A 79 -14.17 18.97 0.91
N ALA A 80 -14.53 18.09 -0.03
CA ALA A 80 -14.96 18.54 -1.34
C ALA A 80 -16.27 19.31 -1.15
N GLY A 81 -16.25 20.63 -1.39
CA GLY A 81 -17.41 21.51 -1.24
C GLY A 81 -17.36 22.55 -0.10
N SER A 82 -16.19 22.81 0.51
CA SER A 82 -16.01 23.99 1.39
C SER A 82 -15.67 25.25 0.63
#